data_AF-W5SJZ9-F1
#
_entry.id   AF-W5SJZ9-F1
#
_cell.length_a   1.000
_cell.length_b   1.000
_cell.length_c   1.000
_cell.angle_alpha   90.00
_cell.angle_beta   90.00
_cell.angle_gamma   90.00
#
_symmetry.space_group_name_H-M   'P 1'
#
loop_
_entity.id
_entity.type
_entity.pdbx_description
1 polymer ?
#
loop_
_entity_poly.entity_id
_entity_poly.type
_entity_poly.pdbx_seq_one_letter_code
_entity_poly.pdbx_strand_id
1 'polypeptide(L)'
;MAQLRPIITQQMVLTELIKAGINRDIATDLSYRYYKNELTYKDLEYLENNFNSKLDKTEGILKSEIISFKLELCNEIDKVKVGLDNKIDNKFNELDNKVNKVEDRLKSEITSAKVELENKIDKVKVGLDNKIDNKFNELDNKANKVEDRLKSEITSAKVELENKIDKVKVELDNKIDNKFSELDNKVDKVEDRLKSEITSVKVELENKIDKVKVGLDNKFNELKNTGKLHNWMFGTIITLNIGIFLALFSIIYSILNK
;
A
#
# COMPACT_ATOMS: atom_id res chain seq x y z
N MET A 1 -86.88 -62.82 108.57
CA MET A 1 -86.33 -64.12 109.01
C MET A 1 -84.87 -64.15 108.62
N ALA A 2 -83.95 -64.11 109.58
CA ALA A 2 -82.53 -64.25 109.30
C ALA A 2 -82.25 -65.69 108.86
N GLN A 3 -81.81 -65.90 107.62
CA GLN A 3 -81.34 -67.22 107.17
C GLN A 3 -80.05 -67.53 107.91
N LEU A 4 -80.10 -68.50 108.82
CA LEU A 4 -78.93 -69.10 109.45
C LEU A 4 -78.06 -69.71 108.35
N ARG A 5 -76.95 -69.05 108.01
CA ARG A 5 -75.95 -69.64 107.11
C ARG A 5 -75.36 -70.87 107.81
N PRO A 6 -75.29 -72.03 107.15
CA PRO A 6 -74.70 -73.22 107.74
C PRO A 6 -73.24 -72.93 108.11
N ILE A 7 -72.87 -73.17 109.37
CA ILE A 7 -71.49 -73.07 109.85
C ILE A 7 -70.72 -74.22 109.22
N ILE A 8 -69.83 -73.90 108.28
CA ILE A 8 -68.96 -74.89 107.64
C ILE A 8 -67.90 -75.30 108.66
N THR A 9 -67.95 -76.55 109.11
CA THR A 9 -66.98 -77.10 110.07
C THR A 9 -65.77 -77.71 109.36
N GLN A 10 -64.63 -77.80 110.04
CA GLN A 10 -63.44 -78.51 109.54
C GLN A 10 -63.79 -79.90 108.99
N GLN A 11 -64.61 -80.64 109.72
CA GLN A 11 -64.98 -82.00 109.40
C GLN A 11 -65.80 -82.09 108.10
N MET A 12 -66.66 -81.09 107.84
CA MET A 12 -67.41 -81.01 106.59
C MET A 12 -66.46 -80.80 105.41
N VAL A 13 -65.48 -79.91 105.55
CA VAL A 13 -64.46 -79.64 104.53
C VAL A 13 -63.57 -80.87 104.31
N LEU A 14 -63.12 -81.52 105.38
CA LEU A 14 -62.33 -82.75 105.33
C LEU A 14 -63.05 -83.87 104.57
N THR A 15 -64.34 -84.06 104.87
CA THR A 15 -65.14 -85.15 104.26
C THR A 15 -65.31 -84.94 102.76
N GLU A 16 -65.56 -83.70 102.33
CA GLU A 16 -65.70 -83.39 100.91
C GLU A 16 -64.35 -83.47 100.18
N LEU A 17 -63.24 -83.06 100.80
CA LEU A 17 -61.89 -83.23 100.24
C LEU A 17 -61.54 -84.71 100.02
N ILE A 18 -61.86 -85.58 100.97
CA ILE A 18 -61.64 -87.04 100.84
C ILE A 18 -62.56 -87.64 99.77
N LYS A 19 -63.83 -87.24 99.68
CA LYS A 19 -64.75 -87.67 98.60
C LYS A 19 -64.26 -87.24 97.22
N ALA A 20 -63.62 -86.09 97.13
CA ALA A 20 -62.99 -85.61 95.90
C ALA A 20 -61.71 -86.40 95.52
N GLY A 21 -61.35 -87.43 96.28
CA GLY A 21 -60.20 -88.29 96.01
C GLY A 21 -58.87 -87.77 96.55
N ILE A 22 -58.87 -86.71 97.38
CA ILE A 22 -57.65 -86.17 97.97
C ILE A 22 -57.16 -87.11 99.07
N ASN A 23 -55.84 -87.35 99.09
CA ASN A 23 -55.20 -88.14 100.14
C ASN A 23 -55.58 -87.61 101.52
N ARG A 24 -55.94 -88.53 102.43
CA ARG A 24 -56.48 -88.22 103.75
C ARG A 24 -55.60 -87.29 104.57
N ASP A 25 -54.27 -87.43 104.49
CA ASP A 25 -53.34 -86.61 105.26
C ASP A 25 -53.31 -85.16 104.73
N ILE A 26 -53.34 -85.02 103.39
CA ILE A 26 -53.42 -83.73 102.70
C ILE A 26 -54.78 -83.05 102.95
N ALA A 27 -55.87 -83.81 102.89
CA ALA A 27 -57.22 -83.33 103.16
C ALA A 27 -57.38 -82.86 104.62
N THR A 28 -56.73 -83.57 105.56
CA THR A 28 -56.74 -83.22 106.99
C THR A 28 -56.03 -81.89 107.23
N ASP A 29 -54.84 -81.70 106.66
CA ASP A 29 -54.07 -80.45 106.75
C ASP A 29 -54.82 -79.26 106.11
N LEU A 30 -55.37 -79.42 104.91
CA LEU A 30 -56.15 -78.37 104.21
C LEU A 30 -57.44 -77.99 104.93
N SER A 31 -58.20 -78.98 105.42
CA SER A 31 -59.43 -78.72 106.16
C SER A 31 -59.16 -77.96 107.46
N TYR A 32 -58.07 -78.32 108.16
CA TYR A 32 -57.63 -77.67 109.38
C TYR A 32 -57.25 -76.20 109.12
N ARG A 33 -56.42 -75.95 108.11
CA ARG A 33 -56.00 -74.60 107.71
C ARG A 33 -57.18 -73.73 107.28
N TYR A 34 -58.13 -74.29 106.53
CA TYR A 34 -59.36 -73.60 106.13
C TYR A 34 -60.23 -73.22 107.34
N TYR A 35 -60.49 -74.18 108.23
CA TYR A 35 -61.33 -73.96 109.42
C TYR A 35 -60.73 -72.96 110.41
N LYS A 36 -59.40 -72.87 110.43
CA LYS A 36 -58.66 -71.92 111.28
C LYS A 36 -58.40 -70.56 110.61
N ASN A 37 -58.90 -70.31 109.39
CA ASN A 37 -58.56 -69.13 108.59
C ASN A 37 -57.04 -68.92 108.48
N GLU A 38 -56.27 -70.00 108.39
CA GLU A 38 -54.80 -69.97 108.31
C GLU A 38 -54.29 -69.63 106.89
N LEU A 39 -55.04 -68.84 106.11
CA LEU A 39 -54.40 -67.97 105.13
C LEU A 39 -53.81 -66.80 105.93
N THR A 40 -52.56 -66.96 106.36
CA THR A 40 -51.95 -66.05 107.32
C THR A 40 -51.43 -64.79 106.62
N TYR A 41 -51.27 -63.68 107.36
CA TYR A 41 -50.58 -62.47 106.86
C TYR A 41 -49.22 -62.80 106.20
N LYS A 42 -48.54 -63.84 106.70
CA LYS A 42 -47.27 -64.33 106.15
C LYS A 42 -47.41 -64.96 104.75
N ASP A 43 -48.52 -65.62 104.45
CA ASP A 43 -48.79 -66.17 103.11
C ASP A 43 -49.04 -65.05 102.10
N LEU A 44 -49.74 -63.99 102.52
CA LEU A 44 -49.93 -62.77 101.70
C LEU A 44 -48.62 -61.98 101.52
N GLU A 45 -47.83 -61.82 102.59
CA GLU A 45 -46.50 -61.18 102.55
C GLU A 45 -45.53 -61.97 101.65
N TYR A 46 -45.57 -63.30 101.70
CA TYR A 46 -44.80 -64.15 100.79
C TYR A 46 -45.24 -63.97 99.33
N LEU A 47 -46.56 -63.91 99.08
CA LEU A 47 -47.11 -63.66 97.75
C LEU A 47 -46.67 -62.29 97.23
N GLU A 48 -46.81 -61.24 98.04
CA GLU A 48 -46.42 -59.86 97.74
C GLU A 48 -44.93 -59.78 97.43
N ASN A 49 -44.06 -60.34 98.27
CA ASN A 49 -42.62 -60.36 98.03
C ASN A 49 -42.25 -61.12 96.74
N ASN A 50 -42.92 -62.25 96.46
CA ASN A 50 -42.71 -63.00 95.22
C ASN A 50 -43.18 -62.21 93.98
N PHE A 51 -44.34 -61.54 94.06
CA PHE A 51 -44.82 -60.67 92.99
C PHE A 51 -43.91 -59.48 92.76
N ASN A 52 -43.48 -58.78 93.81
CA ASN A 52 -42.55 -57.65 93.73
C ASN A 52 -41.21 -58.11 93.14
N SER A 53 -40.64 -59.23 93.60
CA SER A 53 -39.39 -59.75 93.03
C SER A 53 -39.51 -60.11 91.55
N LYS A 54 -40.65 -60.68 91.12
CA LYS A 54 -40.91 -60.95 89.70
C LYS A 54 -41.08 -59.65 88.92
N LEU A 55 -41.78 -58.66 89.46
CA LEU A 55 -42.00 -57.36 88.85
C LEU A 55 -40.65 -56.64 88.63
N ASP A 56 -39.79 -56.59 89.64
CA ASP A 56 -38.45 -55.99 89.56
C ASP A 56 -37.58 -56.66 88.49
N LYS A 57 -37.62 -58.00 88.42
CA LYS A 57 -36.91 -58.75 87.37
C LYS A 57 -37.45 -58.42 85.99
N THR A 58 -38.78 -58.40 85.83
CA THR A 58 -39.42 -58.03 84.56
C THR A 58 -39.06 -56.60 84.15
N GLU A 59 -39.09 -55.64 85.08
CA GLU A 59 -38.70 -54.25 84.83
C GLU A 59 -37.22 -54.15 84.43
N GLY A 60 -36.34 -54.88 85.12
CA GLY A 60 -34.91 -54.94 84.80
C GLY A 60 -34.64 -55.49 83.40
N ILE A 61 -35.30 -56.59 83.03
CA ILE A 61 -35.21 -57.19 81.69
C ILE A 61 -35.67 -56.19 80.63
N LEU A 62 -36.86 -55.59 80.79
CA LEU A 62 -37.40 -54.62 79.84
C LEU A 62 -36.49 -53.41 79.68
N LYS A 63 -35.93 -52.86 80.77
CA LYS A 63 -34.94 -51.77 80.69
C LYS A 63 -33.71 -52.18 79.90
N SER A 64 -33.20 -53.39 80.14
CA SER A 64 -32.01 -53.89 79.43
C SER A 64 -32.27 -54.10 77.93
N GLU A 65 -33.44 -54.63 77.56
CA GLU A 65 -33.86 -54.81 76.16
C GLU A 65 -34.04 -53.47 75.45
N ILE A 66 -34.65 -52.48 76.11
CA ILE A 66 -34.79 -51.11 75.57
C ILE A 66 -33.43 -50.47 75.31
N ILE A 67 -32.47 -50.62 76.25
CA ILE A 67 -31.11 -50.10 76.08
C ILE A 67 -30.41 -50.81 74.92
N SER A 68 -30.50 -52.14 74.84
CA SER A 68 -29.93 -52.93 73.75
C SER A 68 -30.49 -52.50 72.39
N PHE A 69 -31.82 -52.39 72.28
CA PHE A 69 -32.49 -51.96 71.05
C PHE A 69 -32.10 -50.54 70.65
N LYS A 70 -31.98 -49.61 71.61
CA LYS A 70 -31.52 -48.25 71.35
C LYS A 70 -30.09 -48.23 70.80
N LEU A 71 -29.19 -49.06 71.36
CA LEU A 71 -27.82 -49.18 70.88
C LEU A 71 -27.76 -49.75 69.46
N GLU A 72 -28.53 -50.79 69.18
CA GLU A 72 -28.63 -51.36 67.84
C GLU A 72 -29.14 -50.33 66.82
N LEU A 73 -30.18 -49.58 67.16
CA LEU A 73 -30.71 -48.52 66.31
C LEU A 73 -29.69 -47.41 66.07
N CYS A 74 -28.95 -46.97 67.10
CA CYS A 74 -27.87 -46.00 66.95
C CYS A 74 -26.78 -46.51 65.98
N ASN A 75 -26.37 -47.76 66.11
CA ASN A 75 -25.37 -48.35 65.22
C ASN A 75 -25.84 -48.41 63.75
N GLU A 76 -27.11 -48.77 63.51
CA GLU A 76 -27.67 -48.77 62.16
C GLU A 76 -27.78 -47.36 61.57
N ILE A 77 -28.15 -46.36 62.39
CA ILE A 77 -28.15 -44.94 61.97
C ILE A 77 -26.74 -44.50 61.58
N ASP A 78 -25.72 -44.84 62.37
CA ASP A 78 -24.33 -44.48 62.08
C ASP A 78 -23.83 -45.13 60.79
N LYS A 79 -24.16 -46.40 60.55
CA LYS A 79 -23.84 -47.08 59.28
C LYS A 79 -24.50 -46.39 58.09
N VAL A 80 -25.78 -46.02 58.20
CA VAL A 80 -26.50 -45.29 57.15
C VAL A 80 -25.84 -43.93 56.89
N LYS A 81 -25.49 -43.20 57.94
CA LYS A 81 -24.82 -41.90 57.83
C LYS A 81 -23.48 -42.00 57.10
N VAL A 82 -22.61 -42.92 57.51
CA VAL A 82 -21.32 -43.17 56.83
C VAL A 82 -21.54 -43.60 55.37
N GLY A 83 -22.55 -44.42 55.10
CA GLY A 83 -22.92 -44.82 53.74
C GLY A 83 -23.39 -43.65 52.87
N LEU A 84 -24.10 -42.68 53.44
CA LEU A 84 -24.51 -41.46 52.74
C LEU A 84 -23.34 -40.52 52.51
N ASP A 85 -22.49 -40.28 53.52
CA ASP A 85 -21.30 -39.44 53.41
C ASP A 85 -20.39 -39.94 52.27
N ASN A 86 -20.11 -41.25 52.24
CA ASN A 86 -19.33 -41.87 51.16
C ASN A 86 -19.99 -41.70 49.78
N LYS A 87 -21.32 -41.77 49.69
CA LYS A 87 -22.04 -41.56 48.41
C LYS A 87 -21.92 -40.10 47.96
N ILE A 88 -22.02 -39.15 48.89
CA ILE A 88 -21.91 -37.73 48.63
C ILE A 88 -20.49 -37.40 48.14
N ASP A 89 -19.45 -37.86 48.83
CA ASP A 89 -18.06 -37.64 48.45
C ASP A 89 -17.75 -38.20 47.05
N ASN A 90 -18.24 -39.41 46.75
CA ASN A 90 -18.10 -39.99 45.42
C ASN A 90 -18.79 -39.15 44.34
N LYS A 91 -19.96 -38.56 44.63
CA LYS A 91 -20.65 -37.67 43.69
C LYS A 91 -19.96 -36.33 43.50
N PHE A 92 -19.36 -35.76 44.54
CA PHE A 92 -18.50 -34.58 44.38
C PHE A 92 -17.27 -34.88 43.53
N ASN A 93 -16.57 -36.00 43.78
CA ASN A 93 -15.42 -36.42 42.98
C ASN A 93 -15.79 -36.66 41.50
N GLU A 94 -16.94 -37.29 41.22
CA GLU A 94 -17.45 -37.43 39.84
C GLU A 94 -17.72 -36.07 39.19
N LEU A 95 -18.25 -35.11 39.95
CA LEU A 95 -18.58 -33.77 39.45
C LEU A 95 -17.31 -32.96 39.16
N ASP A 96 -16.33 -32.96 40.06
CA ASP A 96 -15.04 -32.28 39.87
C ASP A 96 -14.32 -32.81 38.63
N ASN A 97 -14.33 -34.13 38.43
CA ASN A 97 -13.77 -34.73 37.23
C ASN A 97 -14.50 -34.29 35.94
N LYS A 98 -15.82 -34.10 35.99
CA LYS A 98 -16.59 -33.58 34.85
C LYS A 98 -16.25 -32.11 34.59
N VAL A 99 -16.13 -31.30 35.65
CA VAL A 99 -15.76 -29.89 35.56
C VAL A 99 -14.37 -29.74 34.92
N ASN A 100 -13.38 -30.48 35.42
CA ASN A 100 -12.01 -30.46 34.87
C ASN A 100 -11.98 -30.82 33.38
N LYS A 101 -12.71 -31.87 32.97
CA LYS A 101 -12.81 -32.25 31.54
C LYS A 101 -13.43 -31.16 30.68
N VAL A 102 -14.43 -30.43 31.20
CA VAL A 102 -15.04 -29.31 30.48
C VAL A 102 -14.06 -28.15 30.37
N GLU A 103 -13.33 -27.83 31.45
CA GLU A 103 -12.32 -26.78 31.46
C GLU A 103 -11.20 -27.05 30.45
N ASP A 104 -10.68 -28.28 30.41
CA ASP A 104 -9.65 -28.68 29.45
C ASP A 104 -10.13 -28.60 28.00
N ARG A 105 -11.38 -29.03 27.74
CA ARG A 105 -11.98 -28.91 26.41
C ARG A 105 -12.10 -27.44 25.99
N LEU A 106 -12.59 -26.58 26.87
CA LEU A 106 -12.72 -25.14 26.58
C LEU A 106 -11.36 -24.48 26.34
N LYS A 107 -10.34 -24.81 27.13
CA LYS A 107 -8.95 -24.34 26.91
C LYS A 107 -8.43 -24.76 25.53
N SER A 108 -8.70 -26.01 25.13
CA SER A 108 -8.31 -26.50 23.81
C SER A 108 -9.04 -25.77 22.70
N GLU A 109 -10.36 -25.60 22.80
CA GLU A 109 -11.17 -24.89 21.80
C GLU A 109 -10.73 -23.42 21.65
N ILE A 110 -10.47 -22.73 22.76
CA ILE A 110 -9.95 -21.35 22.76
C ILE A 110 -8.58 -21.28 22.07
N THR A 111 -7.69 -22.23 22.35
CA THR A 111 -6.36 -22.29 21.73
C THR A 111 -6.47 -22.51 20.22
N SER A 112 -7.31 -23.44 19.78
CA SER A 112 -7.57 -23.69 18.36
C SER A 112 -8.16 -22.47 17.65
N ALA A 113 -9.14 -21.80 18.26
CA ALA A 113 -9.73 -20.58 17.72
C ALA A 113 -8.70 -19.44 17.58
N LYS A 114 -7.80 -19.29 18.56
CA LYS A 114 -6.70 -18.31 18.50
C LYS A 114 -5.78 -18.58 17.31
N VAL A 115 -5.35 -19.83 17.12
CA VAL A 115 -4.50 -20.23 15.98
C VAL A 115 -5.21 -20.01 14.64
N GLU A 116 -6.52 -20.28 14.55
CA GLU A 116 -7.28 -20.02 13.33
C GLU A 116 -7.35 -18.52 13.00
N LEU A 117 -7.54 -17.67 14.01
CA LEU A 117 -7.54 -16.22 13.85
C LEU A 117 -6.17 -15.67 13.44
N GLU A 118 -5.08 -16.15 14.04
CA GLU A 118 -3.71 -15.80 13.65
C GLU A 118 -3.46 -16.14 12.17
N ASN A 119 -3.82 -17.35 11.74
CA ASN A 119 -3.72 -17.76 10.33
C ASN A 119 -4.57 -16.89 9.38
N LYS A 120 -5.77 -16.47 9.80
CA LYS A 120 -6.61 -15.55 9.00
C LYS A 120 -5.96 -14.18 8.88
N ILE A 121 -5.38 -13.66 9.96
CA ILE A 121 -4.65 -12.39 9.96
C ILE A 121 -3.45 -12.45 9.00
N ASP A 122 -2.67 -13.52 9.04
CA ASP A 122 -1.50 -13.67 8.16
C ASP A 122 -1.89 -13.76 6.68
N LYS A 123 -2.97 -14.48 6.36
CA LYS A 123 -3.52 -14.49 4.98
C LYS A 123 -3.95 -13.11 4.52
N VAL A 124 -4.58 -12.31 5.39
CA VAL A 124 -4.97 -10.93 5.08
C VAL A 124 -3.74 -10.05 4.85
N LYS A 125 -2.70 -10.16 5.69
CA LYS A 125 -1.44 -9.41 5.51
C LYS A 125 -0.80 -9.71 4.16
N VAL A 126 -0.58 -11.00 3.83
CA VAL A 126 -0.03 -11.41 2.54
C VAL A 126 -0.89 -10.91 1.37
N GLY A 127 -2.22 -10.94 1.51
CA GLY A 127 -3.13 -10.41 0.51
C GLY A 127 -3.02 -8.89 0.31
N LEU A 128 -2.73 -8.13 1.37
CA LEU A 128 -2.51 -6.69 1.30
C LEU A 128 -1.13 -6.36 0.70
N ASP A 129 -0.08 -7.06 1.10
CA ASP A 129 1.28 -6.88 0.56
C ASP A 129 1.28 -7.09 -0.97
N ASN A 130 0.68 -8.17 -1.44
CA ASN A 130 0.53 -8.43 -2.88
C ASN A 130 -0.25 -7.33 -3.62
N LYS A 131 -1.27 -6.73 -2.98
CA LYS A 131 -2.02 -5.62 -3.58
C LYS A 131 -1.19 -4.35 -3.66
N ILE A 132 -0.37 -4.08 -2.64
CA ILE A 132 0.55 -2.95 -2.60
C ILE A 132 1.61 -3.08 -3.69
N ASP A 133 2.26 -4.25 -3.78
CA ASP A 133 3.29 -4.52 -4.81
C ASP A 133 2.73 -4.36 -6.23
N ASN A 134 1.54 -4.88 -6.48
CA ASN A 134 0.87 -4.70 -7.77
C ASN A 134 0.60 -3.22 -8.09
N LYS A 135 0.23 -2.41 -7.09
CA LYS A 135 0.01 -0.97 -7.29
C LYS A 135 1.31 -0.21 -7.54
N PHE A 136 2.40 -0.57 -6.88
CA PHE A 136 3.72 -0.02 -7.20
C PHE A 136 4.14 -0.36 -8.64
N ASN A 137 4.00 -1.62 -9.05
CA ASN A 137 4.31 -2.04 -10.43
C ASN A 137 3.44 -1.31 -11.48
N GLU A 138 2.15 -1.09 -11.20
CA GLU A 138 1.29 -0.27 -12.07
C GLU A 138 1.77 1.18 -12.18
N LEU A 139 2.23 1.77 -11.06
CA LEU A 139 2.73 3.16 -11.03
C LEU A 139 4.05 3.28 -11.78
N ASP A 140 4.99 2.37 -11.58
CA ASP A 140 6.27 2.36 -12.31
C ASP A 140 6.05 2.25 -13.81
N ASN A 141 5.14 1.38 -14.24
CA ASN A 141 4.78 1.26 -15.65
C ASN A 141 4.16 2.54 -16.22
N LYS A 142 3.34 3.26 -15.43
CA LYS A 142 2.80 4.57 -15.83
C LYS A 142 3.89 5.63 -15.92
N ALA A 143 4.82 5.64 -14.97
CA ALA A 143 5.96 6.57 -14.96
C ALA A 143 6.85 6.37 -16.19
N ASN A 144 7.20 5.12 -16.50
CA ASN A 144 8.00 4.78 -17.69
C ASN A 144 7.32 5.24 -18.99
N LYS A 145 6.01 5.02 -19.13
CA LYS A 145 5.24 5.50 -20.30
C LYS A 145 5.24 7.03 -20.43
N VAL A 146 5.19 7.74 -19.32
CA VAL A 146 5.28 9.22 -19.32
C VAL A 146 6.69 9.66 -19.73
N GLU A 147 7.72 9.00 -19.22
CA GLU A 147 9.11 9.28 -19.59
C GLU A 147 9.36 9.07 -21.09
N ASP A 148 8.90 7.95 -21.64
CA ASP A 148 9.03 7.64 -23.07
C ASP A 148 8.30 8.66 -23.95
N ARG A 149 7.08 9.07 -23.54
CA ARG A 149 6.34 10.12 -24.25
C ARG A 149 7.09 11.44 -24.24
N LEU A 150 7.62 11.86 -23.09
CA LEU A 150 8.39 13.10 -22.98
C LEU A 150 9.68 13.05 -23.81
N LYS A 151 10.39 11.92 -23.83
CA LYS A 151 11.54 11.71 -24.72
C LYS A 151 11.15 11.89 -26.18
N SER A 152 10.05 11.28 -26.61
CA SER A 152 9.55 11.42 -27.99
C SER A 152 9.20 12.87 -28.32
N GLU A 153 8.48 13.57 -27.44
CA GLU A 153 8.11 14.97 -27.64
C GLU A 153 9.36 15.88 -27.76
N ILE A 154 10.37 15.66 -26.92
CA ILE A 154 11.64 16.39 -26.99
C ILE A 154 12.37 16.11 -28.30
N THR A 155 12.43 14.85 -28.75
CA THR A 155 13.05 14.50 -30.03
C THR A 155 12.32 15.17 -31.20
N SER A 156 10.99 15.14 -31.22
CA SER A 156 10.20 15.82 -32.25
C SER A 156 10.42 17.34 -32.27
N ALA A 157 10.43 17.98 -31.10
CA ALA A 157 10.69 19.42 -31.00
C ALA A 157 12.10 19.79 -31.50
N LYS A 158 13.11 18.95 -31.23
CA LYS A 158 14.48 19.14 -31.73
C LYS A 158 14.52 19.11 -33.26
N VAL A 159 13.87 18.12 -33.88
CA VAL A 159 13.79 18.01 -35.35
C VAL A 159 13.05 19.20 -35.97
N GLU A 160 11.99 19.68 -35.33
CA GLU A 160 11.27 20.88 -35.81
C GLU A 160 12.17 22.12 -35.77
N LEU A 161 12.97 22.29 -34.71
CA LEU A 161 13.92 23.40 -34.59
C LEU A 161 15.05 23.30 -35.62
N GLU A 162 15.61 22.11 -35.84
CA GLU A 162 16.63 21.87 -36.88
C GLU A 162 16.08 22.27 -38.27
N ASN A 163 14.87 21.83 -38.61
CA ASN A 163 14.22 22.21 -39.87
C ASN A 163 13.97 23.73 -39.99
N LYS A 164 13.62 24.42 -38.90
CA LYS A 164 13.46 25.89 -38.89
C LYS A 164 14.79 26.59 -39.13
N ILE A 165 15.87 26.11 -38.52
CA ILE A 165 17.22 26.63 -38.71
C ILE A 165 17.64 26.47 -40.18
N ASP A 166 17.44 25.29 -40.77
CA ASP A 166 17.79 25.03 -42.16
C ASP A 166 17.03 25.95 -43.13
N LYS A 167 15.73 26.18 -42.90
CA LYS A 167 14.94 27.13 -43.70
C LYS A 167 15.50 28.56 -43.61
N VAL A 168 15.79 29.04 -42.40
CA VAL A 168 16.37 30.38 -42.20
C VAL A 168 17.73 30.49 -42.91
N LYS A 169 18.55 29.44 -42.87
CA LYS A 169 19.84 29.42 -43.56
C LYS A 169 19.68 29.57 -45.06
N VAL A 170 18.77 28.81 -45.68
CA VAL A 170 18.46 28.92 -47.12
C VAL A 170 17.92 30.31 -47.49
N GLU A 171 17.05 30.89 -46.66
CA GLU A 171 16.56 32.25 -46.88
C GLU A 171 17.67 33.31 -46.81
N LEU A 172 18.62 33.15 -45.90
CA LEU A 172 19.79 34.03 -45.78
C LEU A 172 20.74 33.87 -46.97
N ASP A 173 21.05 32.64 -47.38
CA ASP A 173 21.88 32.36 -48.55
C ASP A 173 21.28 33.02 -49.81
N ASN A 174 19.97 32.84 -50.04
CA ASN A 174 19.27 33.49 -51.15
C ASN A 174 19.32 35.03 -51.07
N LYS A 175 19.22 35.63 -49.88
CA LYS A 175 19.35 37.09 -49.71
C LYS A 175 20.76 37.57 -50.03
N ILE A 176 21.77 36.80 -49.65
CA ILE A 176 23.18 37.10 -49.94
C ILE A 176 23.42 37.03 -51.45
N ASP A 177 22.99 35.96 -52.13
CA ASP A 177 23.14 35.77 -53.57
C ASP A 177 22.46 36.89 -54.37
N ASN A 178 21.25 37.30 -53.94
CA ASN A 178 20.56 38.44 -54.54
C ASN A 178 21.34 39.75 -54.37
N LYS A 179 21.97 39.97 -53.21
CA LYS A 179 22.78 41.17 -52.97
C LYS A 179 24.09 41.18 -53.78
N PHE A 180 24.73 40.03 -53.97
CA PHE A 180 25.85 39.91 -54.88
C PHE A 180 25.42 40.19 -56.33
N SER A 181 24.31 39.63 -56.78
CA SER A 181 23.76 39.90 -58.11
C SER A 181 23.43 41.39 -58.33
N GLU A 182 22.84 42.06 -57.33
CA GLU A 182 22.61 43.51 -57.37
C GLU A 182 23.93 44.31 -57.46
N LEU A 183 24.99 43.86 -56.78
CA LEU A 183 26.31 44.49 -56.82
C LEU A 183 27.00 44.29 -58.17
N ASP A 184 26.99 43.07 -58.71
CA ASP A 184 27.56 42.76 -60.03
C ASP A 184 26.92 43.64 -61.11
N ASN A 185 25.59 43.76 -61.11
CA ASN A 185 24.87 44.65 -62.03
C ASN A 185 25.27 46.14 -61.86
N LYS A 186 25.61 46.59 -60.65
CA LYS A 186 26.10 47.96 -60.42
C LYS A 186 27.52 48.12 -60.95
N VAL A 187 28.36 47.12 -60.78
CA VAL A 187 29.74 47.09 -61.30
C VAL A 187 29.70 47.15 -62.83
N ASP A 188 28.90 46.31 -63.49
CA ASP A 188 28.75 46.28 -64.95
C ASP A 188 28.34 47.66 -65.50
N LYS A 189 27.34 48.31 -64.88
CA LYS A 189 26.90 49.66 -65.27
C LYS A 189 28.00 50.71 -65.12
N VAL A 190 28.84 50.60 -64.08
CA VAL A 190 29.98 51.50 -63.90
C VAL A 190 31.04 51.24 -64.97
N GLU A 191 31.33 49.97 -65.28
CA GLU A 191 32.26 49.58 -66.32
C GLU A 191 31.82 50.10 -67.69
N ASP A 192 30.55 49.93 -68.05
CA ASP A 192 29.98 50.43 -69.31
C ASP A 192 30.05 51.96 -69.42
N ARG A 193 29.75 52.67 -68.32
CA ARG A 193 29.88 54.14 -68.28
C ARG A 193 31.33 54.56 -68.50
N LEU A 194 32.27 53.93 -67.81
CA LEU A 194 33.70 54.22 -67.96
C LEU A 194 34.19 53.93 -69.40
N LYS A 195 33.76 52.81 -70.00
CA LYS A 195 34.06 52.50 -71.41
C LYS A 195 33.54 53.61 -72.34
N SER A 196 32.29 54.05 -72.15
CA SER A 196 31.68 55.12 -72.94
C SER A 196 32.44 56.45 -72.79
N GLU A 197 32.79 56.84 -71.57
CA GLU A 197 33.58 58.04 -71.30
C GLU A 197 34.96 57.98 -71.97
N ILE A 198 35.65 56.83 -71.90
CA ILE A 198 36.93 56.60 -72.58
C ILE A 198 36.79 56.73 -74.11
N THR A 199 35.76 56.12 -74.69
CA THR A 199 35.48 56.24 -76.14
C THR A 199 35.22 57.68 -76.55
N SER A 200 34.44 58.43 -75.76
CA SER A 200 34.18 59.84 -76.01
C SER A 200 35.46 60.68 -75.98
N VAL A 201 36.30 60.49 -74.96
CA VAL A 201 37.60 61.17 -74.85
C VAL A 201 38.51 60.83 -76.03
N LYS A 202 38.53 59.57 -76.46
CA LYS A 202 39.31 59.14 -77.63
C LYS A 202 38.86 59.87 -78.90
N VAL A 203 37.55 59.94 -79.17
CA VAL A 203 37.00 60.66 -80.33
C VAL A 203 37.31 62.16 -80.25
N GLU A 204 37.23 62.78 -79.07
CA GLU A 204 37.58 64.19 -78.90
C GLU A 204 39.06 64.44 -79.20
N LEU A 205 39.94 63.55 -78.77
CA LEU A 205 41.38 63.61 -79.07
C LEU A 205 41.66 63.43 -80.56
N GLU A 206 41.04 62.45 -81.23
CA GLU A 206 41.14 62.24 -82.68
C GLU A 206 40.74 63.51 -83.45
N ASN A 207 39.59 64.10 -83.10
CA ASN A 207 39.13 65.36 -83.69
C ASN A 207 40.10 66.52 -83.46
N LYS A 208 40.71 66.63 -82.27
CA LYS A 208 41.73 67.65 -81.97
C LYS A 208 42.99 67.43 -82.82
N ILE A 209 43.43 66.18 -82.98
CA ILE A 209 44.58 65.82 -83.83
C ILE A 209 44.30 66.18 -85.29
N ASP A 210 43.11 65.85 -85.81
CA ASP A 210 42.73 66.17 -87.19
C ASP A 210 42.72 67.68 -87.45
N LYS A 211 42.19 68.48 -86.50
CA LYS A 211 42.25 69.95 -86.58
C LYS A 211 43.69 70.47 -86.61
N VAL A 212 44.58 69.92 -85.78
CA VAL A 212 46.00 70.28 -85.77
C VAL A 212 46.65 69.92 -87.11
N LYS A 213 46.35 68.75 -87.66
CA LYS A 213 46.86 68.28 -88.96
C LYS A 213 46.43 69.19 -90.11
N VAL A 214 45.14 69.53 -90.20
CA VAL A 214 44.62 70.50 -91.19
C VAL A 214 45.27 71.86 -91.03
N GLY A 215 45.43 72.34 -89.80
CA GLY A 215 46.11 73.61 -89.52
C GLY A 215 47.58 73.62 -89.97
N LEU A 216 48.29 72.51 -89.78
CA LEU A 216 49.67 72.32 -90.27
C LEU A 216 49.72 72.25 -91.80
N ASP A 217 48.82 71.51 -92.44
CA ASP A 217 48.74 71.40 -93.91
C ASP A 217 48.48 72.78 -94.55
N ASN A 218 47.59 73.57 -93.96
CA ASN A 218 47.32 74.95 -94.41
C ASN A 218 48.56 75.84 -94.30
N LYS A 219 49.24 75.85 -93.13
CA LYS A 219 50.49 76.62 -92.95
C LYS A 219 51.59 76.17 -93.92
N PHE A 220 51.71 74.88 -94.18
CA PHE A 220 52.67 74.35 -95.14
C PHE A 220 52.34 74.79 -96.57
N ASN A 221 51.06 74.78 -96.96
CA ASN A 221 50.61 75.26 -98.26
C ASN A 221 50.83 76.77 -98.43
N GLU A 222 50.57 77.58 -97.40
CA GLU A 222 50.90 79.01 -97.38
C GLU A 222 52.40 79.23 -97.58
N LEU A 223 53.25 78.50 -96.85
CA LEU A 223 54.71 78.60 -96.97
C LEU A 223 55.18 78.18 -98.37
N LYS A 224 54.60 77.13 -98.95
CA LYS A 224 54.86 76.69 -100.33
C LYS A 224 54.43 77.75 -101.35
N ASN A 225 53.28 78.38 -101.18
CA ASN A 225 52.78 79.44 -102.06
C ASN A 225 53.65 80.71 -101.96
N THR A 226 54.04 81.10 -100.76
CA THR A 226 54.99 82.19 -100.51
C THR A 226 56.35 81.87 -101.12
N GLY A 227 56.84 80.64 -100.99
CA GLY A 227 58.06 80.17 -101.66
C GLY A 227 57.96 80.23 -103.18
N LYS A 228 56.82 79.82 -103.77
CA LYS A 228 56.56 79.97 -105.22
C LYS A 228 56.55 81.43 -105.65
N LEU A 229 55.92 82.31 -104.86
CA LEU A 229 55.89 83.75 -105.14
C LEU A 229 57.30 84.34 -105.08
N HIS A 230 58.09 84.01 -104.06
CA HIS A 230 59.49 84.41 -103.98
C HIS A 230 60.29 83.90 -105.18
N ASN A 231 60.15 82.63 -105.57
CA ASN A 231 60.80 82.10 -106.76
C ASN A 231 60.35 82.84 -108.04
N TRP A 232 59.07 83.19 -108.16
CA TRP A 232 58.55 83.99 -109.26
C TRP A 232 59.16 85.41 -109.27
N MET A 233 59.22 86.08 -108.11
CA MET A 233 59.85 87.41 -107.95
C MET A 233 61.36 87.37 -108.24
N PHE A 234 62.09 86.37 -107.74
CA PHE A 234 63.50 86.19 -108.08
C PHE A 234 63.66 85.96 -109.58
N GLY A 235 62.79 85.17 -110.20
CA GLY A 235 62.74 85.00 -111.64
C GLY A 235 62.58 86.33 -112.38
N THR A 236 61.60 87.16 -112.01
CA THR A 236 61.38 88.48 -112.64
C THR A 236 62.55 89.43 -112.43
N ILE A 237 63.10 89.49 -111.22
CA ILE A 237 64.31 90.27 -110.88
C ILE A 237 65.50 89.83 -111.73
N ILE A 238 65.74 88.51 -111.87
CA ILE A 238 66.81 87.98 -112.73
C ILE A 238 66.58 88.41 -114.19
N THR A 239 65.37 88.25 -114.75
CA THR A 239 65.07 88.69 -116.13
C THR A 239 65.20 90.19 -116.32
N LEU A 240 64.77 91.02 -115.37
CA LEU A 240 64.94 92.48 -115.43
C LEU A 240 66.43 92.85 -115.41
N ASN A 241 67.23 92.24 -114.53
CA ASN A 241 68.67 92.50 -114.46
C ASN A 241 69.39 92.04 -115.74
N ILE A 242 69.06 90.85 -116.29
CA ILE A 242 69.58 90.38 -117.59
C ILE A 242 69.17 91.35 -118.70
N GLY A 243 67.91 91.80 -118.73
CA GLY A 243 67.40 92.75 -119.71
C GLY A 243 68.11 94.11 -119.66
N ILE A 244 68.35 94.65 -118.45
CA ILE A 244 69.14 95.86 -118.23
C ILE A 244 70.58 95.64 -118.70
N PHE A 245 71.20 94.50 -118.36
CA PHE A 245 72.54 94.17 -118.85
C PHE A 245 72.61 94.12 -120.37
N LEU A 246 71.64 93.50 -121.05
CA LEU A 246 71.56 93.46 -122.51
C LEU A 246 71.34 94.85 -123.12
N ALA A 247 70.47 95.68 -122.52
CA ALA A 247 70.24 97.06 -122.97
C ALA A 247 71.48 97.93 -122.77
N LEU A 248 72.15 97.83 -121.62
CA LEU A 248 73.43 98.49 -121.35
C LEU A 248 74.52 97.97 -122.29
N PHE A 249 74.58 96.66 -122.57
CA PHE A 249 75.49 96.09 -123.55
C PHE A 249 75.22 96.65 -124.95
N SER A 250 73.94 96.82 -125.33
CA SER A 250 73.54 97.46 -126.58
C SER A 250 73.91 98.95 -126.62
N ILE A 251 73.79 99.68 -125.51
CA ILE A 251 74.20 101.09 -125.40
C ILE A 251 75.73 101.21 -125.49
N ILE A 252 76.47 100.38 -124.75
CA ILE A 252 77.94 100.31 -124.81
C ILE A 252 78.38 99.95 -126.23
N TYR A 253 77.75 98.96 -126.86
CA TYR A 253 78.02 98.60 -128.25
C TYR A 253 77.71 99.74 -129.22
N SER A 254 76.64 100.51 -128.97
CA SER A 254 76.29 101.71 -129.76
C SER A 254 77.23 102.89 -129.51
N ILE A 255 77.87 103.00 -128.34
CA ILE A 255 78.84 104.06 -128.01
C ILE A 255 80.24 103.69 -128.53
N LEU A 256 80.60 102.40 -128.56
CA LEU A 256 81.87 101.91 -129.09
C LEU A 256 81.92 101.79 -130.62
N ASN A 257 80.77 101.81 -131.31
CA ASN A 257 80.68 101.82 -132.78
C ASN A 257 80.49 103.23 -133.39
N LYS A 258 80.96 104.27 -132.71
CA LYS A 258 81.18 105.62 -133.25
C LYS A 258 82.55 106.12 -132.84
#